data_AF-A0A8S9GLJ7-F1
#
_entry.id   AF-A0A8S9GLJ7-F1
#
_cell.length_a   1.000
_cell.length_b   1.000
_cell.length_c   1.000
_cell.angle_alpha   90.00
_cell.angle_beta   90.00
_cell.angle_gamma   90.00
#
_symmetry.space_group_name_H-M   'P 1'
#
loop_
_entity.id
_entity.type
_entity.pdbx_description
1 polymer ?
#
loop_
_entity_poly.entity_id
_entity_poly.type
_entity_poly.pdbx_seq_one_letter_code
_entity_poly.pdbx_strand_id
1 'polypeptide(L)'
;MICKSLTETLWDASTVLQQYPNSAAFVLEYTIKLLSSSFLNMTTSVVTQFVNGLYESRSDIARFKDNIRDFLVQSKEFSAQDNKDLYAEEAAAQLRERYTEDAFDSWSYSSKRDSRRHA
;
A
#
# COMPACT_ATOMS: atom_id res chain seq x y z
N MET A 1 30.36 -33.15 -2.57
CA MET A 1 29.20 -32.50 -1.93
C MET A 1 28.01 -32.69 -2.85
N ILE A 2 27.07 -33.55 -2.46
CA ILE A 2 25.94 -33.96 -3.29
C ILE A 2 24.86 -32.88 -3.17
N CYS A 3 24.69 -32.05 -4.20
CA CYS A 3 23.48 -31.24 -4.34
C CYS A 3 22.31 -32.21 -4.53
N LYS A 4 21.55 -32.48 -3.46
CA LYS A 4 20.24 -33.12 -3.57
C LYS A 4 19.34 -32.17 -4.36
N SER A 5 19.18 -32.42 -5.66
CA SER A 5 18.04 -31.90 -6.40
C SER A 5 16.78 -32.38 -5.66
N LEU A 6 15.87 -31.46 -5.32
CA LEU A 6 14.54 -31.79 -4.82
C LEU A 6 13.85 -32.71 -5.85
N THR A 7 13.79 -34.01 -5.56
CA THR A 7 13.30 -35.05 -6.48
C THR A 7 11.78 -35.17 -6.49
N GLU A 8 11.10 -34.52 -5.54
CA GLU A 8 9.64 -34.55 -5.41
C GLU A 8 9.03 -33.19 -5.77
N THR A 9 7.86 -33.24 -6.41
CA THR A 9 7.11 -32.04 -6.79
C THR A 9 6.69 -31.29 -5.53
N LEU A 10 7.04 -30.00 -5.46
CA LEU A 10 6.72 -29.14 -4.30
C LEU A 10 5.22 -28.76 -4.21
N TRP A 11 4.45 -29.05 -5.25
CA TRP A 11 3.02 -28.77 -5.33
C TRP A 11 2.22 -30.07 -5.34
N ASP A 12 1.06 -30.05 -4.69
CA ASP A 12 0.09 -31.13 -4.79
C ASP A 12 -0.68 -31.01 -6.11
N ALA A 13 -0.54 -32.00 -6.97
CA ALA A 13 -1.23 -32.08 -8.27
C ALA A 13 -2.76 -32.07 -8.16
N SER A 14 -3.33 -32.35 -6.97
CA SER A 14 -4.77 -32.20 -6.70
C SER A 14 -5.20 -30.75 -6.49
N THR A 15 -4.27 -29.89 -6.04
CA THR A 15 -4.53 -28.50 -5.66
C THR A 15 -4.18 -27.50 -6.75
N VAL A 16 -3.28 -27.88 -7.67
CA VAL A 16 -2.84 -27.04 -8.77
C VAL A 16 -3.31 -27.62 -10.09
N LEU A 17 -4.26 -26.94 -10.75
CA LEU A 17 -4.80 -27.33 -12.06
C LEU A 17 -3.77 -27.25 -13.19
N GLN A 18 -2.69 -26.51 -13.00
CA GLN A 18 -1.67 -26.24 -14.00
C GLN A 18 -0.36 -26.95 -13.64
N GLN A 19 0.16 -27.76 -14.56
CA GLN A 19 1.45 -28.42 -14.37
C GLN A 19 2.58 -27.40 -14.52
N TYR A 20 3.47 -27.35 -13.54
CA TYR A 20 4.66 -26.51 -13.59
C TYR A 20 5.81 -27.23 -14.32
N PRO A 21 6.60 -26.51 -15.12
CA PRO A 21 7.74 -27.10 -15.84
C PRO A 21 8.87 -27.53 -14.89
N ASN A 22 8.98 -26.91 -13.71
CA ASN A 22 9.93 -27.29 -12.66
C ASN A 22 9.54 -26.64 -11.32
N SER A 23 10.19 -27.06 -10.23
CA SER A 23 9.97 -26.54 -8.88
C SER A 23 10.29 -25.05 -8.73
N ALA A 24 11.22 -24.51 -9.51
CA ALA A 24 11.53 -23.08 -9.47
C ALA A 24 10.36 -22.23 -10.02
N ALA A 25 9.76 -22.66 -11.13
CA ALA A 25 8.59 -21.99 -11.70
C ALA A 25 7.42 -21.96 -10.69
N PHE A 26 7.17 -23.06 -10.00
CA PHE A 26 6.16 -23.12 -8.94
C PHE A 26 6.46 -22.12 -7.80
N VAL A 27 7.69 -22.12 -7.28
CA VAL A 27 8.08 -21.25 -6.16
C VAL A 27 7.97 -19.78 -6.55
N LEU A 28 8.37 -19.41 -7.77
CA LEU A 28 8.25 -18.04 -8.28
C LEU A 28 6.79 -17.61 -8.34
N GLU A 29 5.93 -18.39 -9.00
CA GLU A 29 4.50 -18.05 -9.12
C GLU A 29 3.82 -17.96 -7.75
N TYR A 30 4.05 -18.95 -6.89
CA TYR A 30 3.48 -18.96 -5.54
C TYR A 30 3.90 -17.72 -4.73
N THR A 31 5.19 -17.36 -4.81
CA THR A 31 5.73 -16.21 -4.08
C THR A 31 5.18 -14.89 -4.63
N ILE A 32 5.02 -14.77 -5.95
CA ILE A 32 4.36 -13.61 -6.59
C ILE A 32 2.93 -13.49 -6.09
N LYS A 33 2.16 -14.59 -6.08
CA LYS A 33 0.78 -14.61 -5.59
C LYS A 33 0.67 -14.22 -4.12
N LEU A 34 1.53 -14.78 -3.27
CA LEU A 34 1.59 -14.48 -1.85
C LEU A 34 1.85 -13.00 -1.60
N LEU A 35 2.92 -12.45 -2.20
CA LEU A 35 3.32 -11.06 -2.01
C LEU A 35 2.29 -10.09 -2.60
N SER A 36 1.71 -10.40 -3.76
CA SER A 36 0.65 -9.57 -4.35
C SER A 36 -0.58 -9.45 -3.44
N SER A 37 -0.91 -10.51 -2.68
CA SER A 37 -2.00 -10.48 -1.71
C SER A 37 -1.64 -9.79 -0.39
N SER A 38 -0.36 -9.78 -0.02
CA SER A 38 0.13 -9.17 1.23
C SER A 38 0.43 -7.67 1.08
N PHE A 39 0.75 -7.20 -0.13
CA PHE A 39 1.07 -5.81 -0.43
C PHE A 39 0.06 -5.23 -1.42
N LEU A 40 -1.16 -4.95 -0.95
CA LEU A 40 -2.26 -4.47 -1.80
C LEU A 40 -1.95 -3.14 -2.52
N ASN A 41 -1.00 -2.37 -1.99
CA ASN A 41 -0.58 -1.10 -2.59
C ASN A 41 0.54 -1.27 -3.64
N MET A 42 0.97 -2.50 -3.91
CA MET A 42 1.98 -2.84 -4.92
C MET A 42 1.32 -3.45 -6.15
N THR A 43 1.72 -3.01 -7.33
CA THR A 43 1.24 -3.62 -8.57
C THR A 43 1.83 -5.02 -8.75
N THR A 44 1.07 -5.94 -9.34
CA THR A 44 1.55 -7.31 -9.64
C THR A 44 2.82 -7.29 -10.50
N SER A 45 2.98 -6.29 -11.37
CA SER A 45 4.19 -6.13 -12.18
C SER A 45 5.44 -5.86 -11.33
N VAL A 46 5.35 -4.95 -10.34
CA VAL A 46 6.45 -4.64 -9.43
C VAL A 46 6.82 -5.86 -8.58
N VAL A 47 5.82 -6.56 -8.04
CA VAL A 47 6.04 -7.80 -7.28
C VAL A 47 6.72 -8.87 -8.15
N THR A 48 6.28 -9.02 -9.40
CA THR A 48 6.88 -9.99 -10.35
C THR A 48 8.33 -9.67 -10.64
N GLN A 49 8.65 -8.40 -10.91
CA GLN A 49 10.03 -7.96 -11.14
C GLN A 49 10.92 -8.20 -9.91
N PHE A 50 10.41 -7.91 -8.71
CA PHE A 50 11.11 -8.18 -7.47
C PHE A 50 11.45 -9.67 -7.28
N VAL A 51 10.45 -10.55 -7.42
CA VAL A 51 10.63 -12.00 -7.22
C VAL A 51 11.61 -12.59 -8.25
N ASN A 52 11.53 -12.16 -9.51
CA ASN A 52 12.51 -12.55 -10.54
C ASN A 52 13.91 -12.03 -10.20
N GLY A 53 14.03 -10.78 -9.77
CA GLY A 53 15.29 -10.17 -9.34
C GLY A 53 15.94 -10.92 -8.16
N LEU A 54 15.16 -11.37 -7.18
CA LEU A 54 15.63 -12.22 -6.08
C LEU A 54 16.17 -13.56 -6.58
N TYR A 55 15.47 -14.21 -7.51
CA TYR A 55 15.89 -15.50 -8.04
C TYR A 55 17.16 -15.42 -8.88
N GLU A 56 17.32 -14.36 -9.67
CA GLU A 56 18.54 -14.10 -10.44
C GLU A 56 19.74 -13.75 -9.55
N SER A 57 19.50 -13.03 -8.45
CA SER A 57 20.55 -12.63 -7.51
C SER A 57 20.88 -13.69 -6.45
N ARG A 58 20.32 -14.91 -6.53
CA ARG A 58 20.52 -15.97 -5.52
C ARG A 58 21.99 -16.34 -5.23
N SER A 59 22.90 -16.09 -6.17
CA SER A 59 24.34 -16.33 -6.02
C SER A 59 25.15 -15.08 -5.67
N ASP A 60 24.51 -13.91 -5.61
CA ASP A 60 25.11 -12.62 -5.29
C ASP A 60 24.37 -12.00 -4.09
N ILE A 61 24.93 -12.22 -2.90
CA ILE A 61 24.32 -11.79 -1.64
C ILE A 61 24.17 -10.27 -1.52
N ALA A 62 25.04 -9.49 -2.17
CA ALA A 62 24.97 -8.03 -2.11
C ALA A 62 23.75 -7.55 -2.90
N ARG A 63 23.66 -7.97 -4.17
CA ARG A 63 22.53 -7.65 -5.05
C ARG A 63 21.20 -8.19 -4.50
N PHE A 64 21.22 -9.36 -3.87
CA PHE A 64 20.04 -9.93 -3.21
C PHE A 64 19.52 -9.04 -2.07
N LYS A 65 20.42 -8.53 -1.23
CA LYS A 65 20.07 -7.62 -0.13
C LYS A 65 19.55 -6.28 -0.65
N ASP A 66 20.14 -5.76 -1.73
CA ASP A 66 19.70 -4.51 -2.35
C ASP A 66 18.28 -4.64 -2.91
N ASN A 67 17.98 -5.74 -3.63
CA ASN A 67 16.63 -6.03 -4.11
C ASN A 67 15.58 -6.08 -2.98
N ILE A 68 15.91 -6.68 -1.83
CA ILE A 68 15.02 -6.69 -0.65
C ILE A 68 14.82 -5.29 -0.11
N ARG A 69 15.91 -4.52 0.05
CA ARG A 69 15.83 -3.14 0.58
C ARG A 69 14.92 -2.28 -0.30
N ASP A 70 15.13 -2.31 -1.61
CA ASP A 70 14.41 -1.47 -2.55
C ASP A 70 12.91 -1.82 -2.58
N PHE A 71 12.57 -3.10 -2.56
CA PHE A 71 11.18 -3.55 -2.48
C PHE A 71 10.50 -3.06 -1.19
N LEU A 72 11.18 -3.16 -0.04
CA LEU A 72 10.63 -2.72 1.24
C LEU A 72 10.46 -1.21 1.32
N VAL A 73 11.38 -0.43 0.75
CA VAL A 73 11.25 1.04 0.66
C VAL A 73 10.04 1.42 -0.18
N GLN A 74 9.95 0.89 -1.40
CA GLN A 74 8.81 1.15 -2.29
C GLN A 74 7.48 0.74 -1.63
N SER A 75 7.45 -0.38 -0.88
CA SER A 75 6.21 -0.85 -0.23
C SER A 75 5.70 0.10 0.86
N LYS A 76 6.59 0.89 1.47
CA LYS A 76 6.24 1.90 2.47
C LYS A 76 5.76 3.21 1.86
N GLU A 77 6.34 3.63 0.73
CA GLU A 77 5.98 4.90 0.08
C GLU A 77 4.50 4.92 -0.35
N PHE A 78 3.97 3.79 -0.80
CA PHE A 78 2.55 3.69 -1.15
C PHE A 78 1.59 3.64 0.05
N SER A 79 2.07 3.30 1.26
CA SER A 79 1.28 3.42 2.50
C SER A 79 1.09 4.87 2.93
N ALA A 80 2.00 5.78 2.56
CA ALA A 80 1.89 7.20 2.90
C ALA A 80 0.78 7.93 2.12
N GLN A 81 0.22 7.29 1.09
CA GLN A 81 -0.91 7.84 0.33
C GLN A 81 -2.22 7.89 1.15
N ASP A 82 -2.28 7.24 2.32
CA ASP A 82 -3.38 7.38 3.31
C ASP A 82 -3.39 8.74 4.04
N ASN A 83 -2.36 9.59 3.85
CA ASN A 83 -2.37 10.96 4.40
C ASN A 83 -3.42 11.87 3.75
N LYS A 84 -4.17 11.39 2.77
CA LYS A 84 -5.25 12.15 2.14
C LYS A 84 -6.41 12.41 3.10
N ASP A 85 -6.69 11.48 4.03
CA ASP A 85 -7.72 11.67 5.06
C ASP A 85 -7.28 12.66 6.14
N LEU A 86 -5.98 12.77 6.40
CA LEU A 86 -5.43 13.69 7.40
C LEU A 86 -5.78 15.15 7.10
N TYR A 87 -5.81 15.53 5.82
CA TYR A 87 -6.16 16.90 5.39
C TYR A 87 -7.67 17.12 5.25
N ALA A 88 -8.48 16.06 5.17
CA ALA A 88 -9.93 16.18 4.99
C ALA A 88 -10.64 16.64 6.27
N GLU A 89 -10.22 16.12 7.43
CA GLU A 89 -10.78 16.51 8.73
C GLU A 89 -10.43 17.96 9.09
N GLU A 90 -9.19 18.37 8.85
CA GLU A 90 -8.73 19.74 9.13
C GLU A 90 -9.40 20.77 8.20
N ALA A 91 -9.59 20.44 6.92
CA ALA A 91 -10.37 21.29 6.00
C ALA A 91 -11.86 21.40 6.41
N ALA A 92 -12.45 20.31 6.89
CA ALA A 92 -13.84 20.30 7.37
C ALA A 92 -14.02 21.11 8.67
N ALA A 93 -13.03 21.07 9.58
CA ALA A 93 -13.01 21.87 10.79
C ALA A 93 -12.93 23.37 10.49
N GLN A 94 -12.02 23.78 9.59
CA GLN A 94 -11.89 25.17 9.16
C GLN A 94 -13.18 25.70 8.48
N LEU A 95 -13.83 24.86 7.66
CA LEU A 95 -15.12 25.22 7.06
C LEU A 95 -16.19 25.42 8.14
N ARG A 96 -16.30 24.51 9.11
CA ARG A 96 -17.27 24.64 10.22
C ARG A 96 -17.03 25.90 11.04
N GLU A 97 -15.78 26.19 11.39
CA GLU A 97 -15.43 27.38 12.16
C GLU A 97 -15.82 28.66 11.43
N ARG A 98 -15.49 28.75 10.13
CA ARG A 98 -15.88 29.89 9.28
C ARG A 98 -17.40 30.06 9.18
N TYR A 99 -18.16 28.97 9.02
CA TYR A 99 -19.62 29.01 9.05
C TYR A 99 -20.17 29.49 10.40
N THR A 100 -19.55 29.08 11.52
CA THR A 100 -19.99 29.52 12.85
C THR A 100 -19.66 30.98 13.14
N GLU A 101 -18.50 31.48 12.67
CA GLU A 101 -18.13 32.90 12.75
C GLU A 101 -19.12 33.76 11.95
N ASP A 102 -19.39 33.38 10.69
CA ASP A 102 -20.35 34.10 9.83
C ASP A 102 -21.76 34.15 10.46
N ALA A 103 -22.20 33.04 11.06
CA ALA A 103 -23.49 32.95 11.75
C ALA A 103 -23.53 33.82 13.01
N PHE A 104 -22.46 33.82 13.80
CA PHE A 104 -22.35 34.63 15.01
C PHE A 104 -22.34 36.13 14.68
N ASP A 105 -21.59 36.54 13.66
CA ASP A 105 -21.53 37.93 13.21
C ASP A 105 -22.88 38.41 12.69
N SER A 106 -23.59 37.58 11.93
CA SER A 106 -24.96 37.88 11.46
C SER A 106 -25.95 38.06 12.62
N TRP A 107 -25.86 37.19 13.63
CA TRP A 107 -26.69 37.30 14.83
C TRP A 107 -26.37 38.56 15.65
N SER A 108 -25.08 38.85 15.84
CA SER A 108 -24.57 40.04 16.53
C SER A 108 -25.01 41.34 15.84
N TYR A 109 -24.92 41.38 14.51
CA TYR A 109 -25.35 42.52 13.70
C TYR A 109 -26.86 42.77 13.79
N SER A 110 -27.66 41.70 13.77
CA SER A 110 -29.12 41.79 13.90
C SER A 110 -29.53 42.28 15.29
N SER A 111 -28.91 41.75 16.35
CA SER A 111 -29.16 42.16 17.73
C SER A 111 -28.87 43.66 17.97
N LYS A 112 -27.72 44.16 17.49
CA LYS A 112 -27.38 45.60 17.54
C LYS A 112 -28.33 46.49 16.72
N ARG A 113 -28.97 45.94 15.70
CA ARG A 113 -29.93 46.67 14.87
C ARG A 113 -31.27 46.82 15.59
N ASP A 114 -31.74 45.76 16.25
CA ASP A 114 -32.96 45.80 17.05
C ASP A 114 -32.83 46.70 18.27
N SER A 115 -31.68 46.67 18.98
CA SER A 115 -31.45 47.59 20.10
C SER A 115 -31.47 49.07 19.68
N ARG A 116 -31.08 49.38 18.44
CA ARG A 116 -31.16 50.76 17.88
C ARG A 116 -32.54 51.15 17.40
N ARG A 117 -33.45 50.20 17.18
CA ARG A 117 -34.84 50.49 16.77
C ARG A 117 -35.76 50.80 17.96
N HIS A 118 -35.33 50.45 19.17
CA HIS A 118 -36.09 50.63 20.41
C HIS A 118 -35.53 51.72 21.33
N ALA A 119 -34.52 52.48 20.89
CA ALA A 119 -34.00 53.68 21.54
C ALA A 119 -34.48 54.92 20.80
#